data_AF-A0A059MTC3-F1
#
_entry.id   AF-A0A059MTC3-F1
#
_cell.length_a   1.000
_cell.length_b   1.000
_cell.length_c   1.000
_cell.angle_alpha   90.00
_cell.angle_beta   90.00
_cell.angle_gamma   90.00
#
_symmetry.space_group_name_H-M   'P 1'
#
loop_
_entity.id
_entity.type
_entity.pdbx_description
1 polymer ?
#
loop_
_entity_poly.entity_id
_entity_poly.type
_entity_poly.pdbx_seq_one_letter_code
_entity_poly.pdbx_strand_id
1 'polypeptide(L)'
;MQDTAGRGIQAFISEVIQRGGRAERLEHLPRNPVQVWGVDGDSCIVRVRAKIDGDWQARRQDALPDADDTGSQFWVFVDLGSTPVTYFVLPSDEVAAGIAAEVDIWMADARGRTRTGSHAIPLSSVAHGKDRWDLLGLTPAKDTTRYTDDDAAEAEQERLARNRARKASASGKARGAAEPEVAEDPRLPVLADWDGYRVKGRFDPATGVLEITAGPMEGRRFPDPTTAAVAVASYLSGDVESCDGGMFWRLDQPESTPLGAHLA
;
A
#
# COMPACT_ATOMS: atom_id res chain seq x y z
N MET A 1 3.18 -2.11 13.99
CA MET A 1 4.41 -2.15 13.18
C MET A 1 4.03 -1.63 11.80
N GLN A 2 4.57 -0.49 11.36
CA GLN A 2 4.23 0.07 10.04
C GLN A 2 4.95 -0.72 8.94
N ASP A 3 4.27 -0.97 7.82
CA ASP A 3 4.85 -1.59 6.62
C ASP A 3 5.79 -0.62 5.87
N THR A 4 6.56 -1.13 4.91
CA THR A 4 7.53 -0.32 4.12
C THR A 4 6.87 0.87 3.43
N ALA A 5 5.66 0.69 2.92
CA ALA A 5 4.87 1.76 2.30
C ALA A 5 4.55 2.87 3.29
N GLY A 6 4.05 2.53 4.50
CA GLY A 6 3.79 3.48 5.56
C GLY A 6 5.03 4.26 6.00
N ARG A 7 6.17 3.56 6.17
CA ARG A 7 7.45 4.20 6.50
C ARG A 7 7.90 5.18 5.43
N GLY A 8 7.76 4.82 4.15
CA GLY A 8 8.13 5.69 3.04
C GLY A 8 7.24 6.93 2.93
N ILE A 9 5.92 6.77 3.13
CA ILE A 9 4.98 7.90 3.17
C ILE A 9 5.31 8.85 4.33
N GLN A 10 5.58 8.31 5.52
CA GLN A 10 5.96 9.13 6.66
C GLN A 10 7.27 9.88 6.41
N ALA A 11 8.29 9.20 5.89
CA ALA A 11 9.57 9.83 5.53
C ALA A 11 9.39 10.92 4.46
N PHE A 12 8.50 10.72 3.50
CA PHE A 12 8.16 11.72 2.50
C PHE A 12 7.46 12.94 3.10
N ILE A 13 6.42 12.75 3.93
CA ILE A 13 5.70 13.84 4.58
C ILE A 13 6.65 14.69 5.43
N SER A 14 7.51 14.05 6.24
CA SER A 14 8.53 14.77 7.02
C SER A 14 9.47 15.58 6.15
N GLU A 15 9.93 15.03 5.02
CA GLU A 15 10.82 15.73 4.10
C GLU A 15 10.13 16.92 3.40
N VAL A 16 8.85 16.80 3.04
CA VAL A 16 8.04 17.90 2.48
C VAL A 16 7.95 19.08 3.46
N ILE A 17 7.68 18.79 4.74
CA ILE A 17 7.59 19.81 5.80
C ILE A 17 8.93 20.53 5.98
N GLN A 18 10.03 19.77 6.04
CA GLN A 18 11.38 20.35 6.14
C GLN A 18 11.71 21.25 4.94
N ARG A 19 11.12 20.99 3.77
CA ARG A 19 11.26 21.79 2.55
C ARG A 19 10.25 22.93 2.43
N GLY A 20 9.53 23.22 3.51
CA GLY A 20 8.63 24.38 3.61
C GLY A 20 7.25 24.16 2.99
N GLY A 21 6.92 22.93 2.58
CA GLY A 21 5.58 22.58 2.12
C GLY A 21 4.72 21.95 3.21
N ARG A 22 3.53 21.52 2.82
CA ARG A 22 2.65 20.69 3.63
C ARG A 22 2.30 19.42 2.87
N ALA A 23 2.08 18.31 3.56
CA ALA A 23 1.59 17.08 2.94
C ALA A 23 0.56 16.38 3.83
N GLU A 24 -0.44 15.77 3.21
CA GLU A 24 -1.50 15.01 3.88
C GLU A 24 -1.83 13.74 3.10
N ARG A 25 -1.90 12.60 3.79
CA ARG A 25 -2.27 11.33 3.17
C ARG A 25 -3.78 11.31 2.91
N LEU A 26 -4.17 10.96 1.69
CA LEU A 26 -5.56 10.79 1.32
C LEU A 26 -5.99 9.35 1.59
N GLU A 27 -6.33 9.05 2.85
CA GLU A 27 -6.67 7.68 3.30
C GLU A 27 -7.92 7.08 2.64
N HIS A 28 -8.77 7.93 2.05
CA HIS A 28 -10.00 7.51 1.37
C HIS A 28 -9.77 7.07 -0.08
N LEU A 29 -8.56 7.28 -0.63
CA LEU A 29 -8.23 6.90 -1.99
C LEU A 29 -7.35 5.64 -2.00
N PRO A 30 -7.57 4.74 -2.98
CA PRO A 30 -6.73 3.56 -3.14
C PRO A 30 -5.30 3.97 -3.52
N ARG A 31 -4.32 3.08 -3.32
CA ARG A 31 -2.91 3.27 -3.71
C ARG A 31 -2.14 4.36 -2.95
N ASN A 32 -2.66 4.78 -1.80
CA ASN A 32 -2.01 5.67 -0.83
C ASN A 32 -1.49 7.01 -1.41
N PRO A 33 -2.33 7.80 -2.10
CA PRO A 33 -1.91 9.10 -2.57
C PRO A 33 -1.73 10.09 -1.42
N VAL A 34 -0.84 11.04 -1.64
CA VAL A 34 -0.54 12.14 -0.72
C VAL A 34 -0.82 13.44 -1.45
N GLN A 35 -1.63 14.31 -0.86
CA GLN A 35 -1.78 15.68 -1.33
C GLN A 35 -0.62 16.51 -0.78
N VAL A 36 0.05 17.25 -1.65
CA VAL A 36 1.20 18.09 -1.32
C VAL A 36 0.82 19.53 -1.67
N TRP A 37 1.14 20.45 -0.78
CA TRP A 37 1.07 21.89 -1.01
C TRP A 37 2.50 22.43 -1.04
N GLY A 38 2.84 23.06 -2.17
CA GLY A 38 4.11 23.76 -2.35
C GLY A 38 4.17 25.05 -1.53
N VAL A 39 5.33 25.69 -1.56
CA VAL A 39 5.61 26.95 -0.84
C VAL A 39 4.70 28.08 -1.34
N ASP A 40 4.38 28.06 -2.63
CA ASP A 40 3.52 29.05 -3.28
C ASP A 40 2.02 28.82 -3.03
N GLY A 41 1.65 27.75 -2.32
CA GLY A 41 0.27 27.38 -2.01
C GLY A 41 -0.41 26.50 -3.06
N ASP A 42 0.21 26.30 -4.22
CA ASP A 42 -0.24 25.34 -5.23
C ASP A 42 -0.21 23.92 -4.69
N SER A 43 -1.20 23.11 -5.07
CA SER A 43 -1.31 21.73 -4.59
C SER A 43 -1.31 20.72 -5.72
N CYS A 44 -0.66 19.58 -5.48
CA CYS A 44 -0.67 18.43 -6.37
C CYS A 44 -0.93 17.14 -5.59
N ILE A 45 -1.38 16.10 -6.30
CA ILE A 45 -1.54 14.75 -5.73
C ILE A 45 -0.36 13.91 -6.22
N VAL A 46 0.30 13.21 -5.29
CA VAL A 46 1.42 12.33 -5.59
C VAL A 46 1.17 10.90 -5.13
N ARG A 47 1.70 9.92 -5.88
CA ARG A 47 1.77 8.52 -5.47
C ARG A 47 3.14 8.21 -4.89
N VAL A 48 3.17 7.67 -3.67
CA VAL A 48 4.44 7.33 -3.00
C VAL A 48 4.72 5.84 -3.15
N ARG A 49 5.91 5.51 -3.65
CA ARG A 49 6.44 4.13 -3.70
C ARG A 49 7.71 4.06 -2.88
N ALA A 50 7.78 3.08 -1.98
CA ALA A 50 8.90 2.93 -1.06
C ALA A 50 9.58 1.58 -1.26
N LYS A 51 10.90 1.54 -1.11
CA LYS A 51 11.69 0.31 -1.07
C LYS A 51 12.71 0.35 0.07
N ILE A 52 13.21 -0.82 0.46
CA ILE A 52 14.37 -0.98 1.35
C ILE A 52 15.54 -1.57 0.57
N ASP A 53 15.26 -2.50 -0.33
CA ASP A 53 16.19 -3.12 -1.27
C ASP A 53 15.48 -3.40 -2.60
N GLY A 54 16.24 -3.89 -3.58
CA GLY A 54 15.72 -4.24 -4.91
C GLY A 54 15.12 -3.06 -5.67
N ASP A 55 14.07 -3.36 -6.44
CA ASP A 55 13.36 -2.41 -7.30
C ASP A 55 12.02 -2.00 -6.70
N TRP A 56 11.57 -0.79 -7.03
CA TRP A 56 10.22 -0.38 -6.66
C TRP A 56 9.21 -1.22 -7.42
N GLN A 57 8.09 -1.56 -6.77
CA GLN A 57 7.05 -2.36 -7.38
C GLN A 57 5.87 -1.49 -7.82
N ALA A 58 5.58 -1.52 -9.12
CA ALA A 58 4.40 -0.97 -9.76
C ALA A 58 3.55 -2.09 -10.35
N ARG A 59 2.47 -1.74 -11.06
CA ARG A 59 1.65 -2.70 -11.79
C ARG A 59 1.80 -2.45 -13.28
N ARG A 60 1.71 -3.50 -14.10
CA ARG A 60 1.67 -3.37 -15.58
C ARG A 60 0.51 -2.47 -16.05
N GLN A 61 -0.57 -2.39 -15.28
CA GLN A 61 -1.71 -1.51 -15.55
C GLN A 61 -1.39 -0.02 -15.33
N ASP A 62 -0.35 0.31 -14.56
CA ASP A 62 0.10 1.70 -14.40
C ASP A 62 0.68 2.26 -15.72
N ALA A 63 0.84 1.42 -16.77
CA ALA A 63 1.07 1.86 -18.15
C ALA A 63 -0.10 2.63 -18.78
N LEU A 64 -1.30 2.54 -18.20
CA LEU A 64 -2.52 3.16 -18.71
C LEU A 64 -2.89 4.33 -17.80
N PRO A 65 -2.68 5.59 -18.23
CA PRO A 65 -3.03 6.77 -17.42
C PRO A 65 -4.50 6.77 -17.00
N ASP A 66 -5.41 6.32 -17.88
CA ASP A 66 -6.85 6.24 -17.61
C ASP A 66 -7.22 5.23 -16.51
N ALA A 67 -6.30 4.33 -16.15
CA ALA A 67 -6.48 3.38 -15.06
C ALA A 67 -5.97 3.93 -13.70
N ASP A 68 -5.49 5.17 -13.66
CA ASP A 68 -5.14 5.86 -12.42
C ASP A 68 -6.39 6.51 -11.80
N ASP A 69 -6.87 5.90 -10.74
CA ASP A 69 -8.00 6.35 -9.94
C ASP A 69 -7.61 7.39 -8.87
N THR A 70 -6.33 7.75 -8.80
CA THR A 70 -5.82 8.69 -7.79
C THR A 70 -5.77 10.13 -8.28
N GLY A 71 -5.77 10.37 -9.60
CA GLY A 71 -5.55 11.70 -10.18
C GLY A 71 -4.14 12.23 -9.88
N SER A 72 -3.16 11.34 -9.71
CA SER A 72 -1.80 11.72 -9.35
C SER A 72 -1.11 12.44 -10.50
N GLN A 73 -0.49 13.58 -10.19
CA GLN A 73 0.31 14.35 -11.14
C GLN A 73 1.77 13.90 -11.13
N PHE A 74 2.24 13.38 -9.99
CA PHE A 74 3.60 12.91 -9.82
C PHE A 74 3.67 11.58 -9.08
N TRP A 75 4.76 10.85 -9.31
CA TRP A 75 5.19 9.74 -8.47
C TRP A 75 6.43 10.15 -7.69
N VAL A 76 6.47 9.72 -6.43
CA VAL A 76 7.61 9.89 -5.54
C VAL A 76 8.13 8.51 -5.15
N PHE A 77 9.36 8.23 -5.55
CA PHE A 77 10.07 7.01 -5.21
C PHE A 77 11.00 7.30 -4.02
N VAL A 78 10.77 6.58 -2.92
CA VAL A 78 11.51 6.71 -1.66
C VAL A 78 12.40 5.48 -1.51
N ASP A 79 13.70 5.70 -1.40
CA ASP A 79 14.68 4.66 -1.08
C ASP A 79 15.05 4.74 0.41
N LEU A 80 14.44 3.86 1.21
CA LEU A 80 14.70 3.74 2.64
C LEU A 80 15.96 2.91 2.95
N GLY A 81 16.53 2.22 1.97
CA GLY A 81 17.79 1.48 2.12
C GLY A 81 19.01 2.40 2.06
N SER A 82 18.85 3.57 1.45
CA SER A 82 19.88 4.60 1.36
C SER A 82 20.00 5.41 2.66
N THR A 83 21.22 5.81 3.03
CA THR A 83 21.48 6.71 4.16
C THR A 83 22.32 7.91 3.69
N PRO A 84 21.77 9.14 3.66
CA PRO A 84 20.38 9.49 3.99
C PRO A 84 19.35 8.90 3.00
N VAL A 85 18.08 8.85 3.42
CA VAL A 85 16.96 8.44 2.56
C VAL A 85 16.99 9.29 1.29
N THR A 86 16.83 8.64 0.14
CA THR A 86 16.88 9.30 -1.17
C THR A 86 15.49 9.33 -1.81
N TYR A 87 15.18 10.41 -2.51
CA TYR A 87 13.88 10.67 -3.12
C TYR A 87 14.02 10.99 -4.60
N PHE A 88 13.13 10.43 -5.40
CA PHE A 88 13.03 10.68 -6.84
C PHE A 88 11.61 11.09 -7.18
N VAL A 89 11.45 12.25 -7.81
CA VAL A 89 10.14 12.80 -8.21
C VAL A 89 10.06 12.80 -9.72
N LEU A 90 9.02 12.17 -10.26
CA LEU A 90 8.77 12.09 -11.70
C LEU A 90 7.30 12.43 -12.00
N PRO A 91 7.00 13.07 -13.15
CA PRO A 91 5.64 13.19 -13.67
C PRO A 91 4.95 11.83 -13.84
N SER A 92 3.65 11.74 -13.53
CA SER A 92 2.90 10.49 -13.64
C SER A 92 2.80 9.96 -15.07
N ASP A 93 2.69 10.86 -16.06
CA ASP A 93 2.64 10.52 -17.49
C ASP A 93 3.97 9.93 -17.97
N GLU A 94 5.09 10.47 -17.48
CA GLU A 94 6.42 9.95 -17.76
C GLU A 94 6.61 8.54 -17.20
N VAL A 95 6.20 8.31 -15.94
CA VAL A 95 6.24 6.97 -15.34
C VAL A 95 5.36 6.00 -16.11
N ALA A 96 4.12 6.39 -16.45
CA ALA A 96 3.21 5.56 -17.23
C ALA A 96 3.80 5.21 -18.61
N ALA A 97 4.43 6.17 -19.30
CA ALA A 97 5.07 5.95 -20.59
C ALA A 97 6.26 4.97 -20.48
N GLY A 98 7.07 5.08 -19.43
CA GLY A 98 8.17 4.14 -19.16
C GLY A 98 7.67 2.71 -18.97
N ILE A 99 6.64 2.53 -18.13
CA ILE A 99 6.02 1.22 -17.91
C ILE A 99 5.38 0.71 -19.21
N ALA A 100 4.74 1.58 -19.99
CA ALA A 100 4.11 1.20 -21.25
C ALA A 100 5.13 0.65 -22.26
N ALA A 101 6.28 1.30 -22.41
CA ALA A 101 7.33 0.86 -23.32
C ALA A 101 7.83 -0.56 -22.98
N GLU A 102 8.07 -0.84 -21.69
CA GLU A 102 8.52 -2.16 -21.24
C GLU A 102 7.41 -3.22 -21.35
N VAL A 103 6.17 -2.87 -20.99
CA VAL A 103 5.02 -3.77 -21.11
C VAL A 103 4.72 -4.10 -22.56
N ASP A 104 4.85 -3.16 -23.50
CA ASP A 104 4.62 -3.40 -24.93
C ASP A 104 5.63 -4.39 -25.50
N ILE A 105 6.92 -4.25 -25.15
CA ILE A 105 7.97 -5.22 -25.52
C ILE A 105 7.62 -6.60 -24.94
N TRP A 106 7.25 -6.66 -23.67
CA TRP A 106 6.86 -7.90 -23.01
C TRP A 106 5.62 -8.53 -23.65
N MET A 107 4.61 -7.76 -24.03
CA MET A 107 3.43 -8.32 -24.70
C MET A 107 3.72 -8.84 -26.11
N ALA A 108 4.68 -8.23 -26.82
CA ALA A 108 5.05 -8.67 -28.17
C ALA A 108 5.69 -10.07 -28.22
N ASP A 109 6.24 -10.52 -27.09
CA ASP A 109 7.05 -11.75 -26.97
C ASP A 109 6.20 -13.04 -26.81
N ALA A 110 4.93 -12.98 -26.39
CA ALA A 110 4.04 -14.15 -26.38
C ALA A 110 2.56 -13.82 -26.53
N ARG A 111 1.83 -14.66 -27.30
CA ARG A 111 0.37 -14.55 -27.47
C ARG A 111 -0.34 -14.96 -26.18
N GLY A 112 -1.26 -14.12 -25.70
CA GLY A 112 -2.10 -14.40 -24.52
C GLY A 112 -1.71 -13.63 -23.25
N ARG A 113 -0.65 -12.82 -23.29
CA ARG A 113 -0.25 -11.94 -22.18
C ARG A 113 -1.26 -10.81 -21.98
N THR A 114 -1.56 -10.49 -20.72
CA THR A 114 -2.43 -9.38 -20.31
C THR A 114 -1.63 -8.32 -19.56
N ARG A 115 -2.05 -7.04 -19.62
CA ARG A 115 -1.40 -5.90 -18.94
C ARG A 115 -1.63 -5.88 -17.41
N THR A 116 -1.71 -7.05 -16.80
CA THR A 116 -1.98 -7.28 -15.37
C THR A 116 -0.74 -7.83 -14.68
N GLY A 117 -0.62 -7.66 -13.36
CA GLY A 117 0.51 -8.16 -12.56
C GLY A 117 1.57 -7.10 -12.25
N SER A 118 2.64 -7.52 -11.56
CA SER A 118 3.71 -6.63 -11.09
C SER A 118 4.61 -6.15 -12.22
N HIS A 119 5.21 -4.98 -12.00
CA HIS A 119 6.24 -4.40 -12.84
C HIS A 119 7.31 -3.75 -11.96
N ALA A 120 8.55 -4.24 -12.07
CA ALA A 120 9.68 -3.68 -11.35
C ALA A 120 10.13 -2.38 -12.01
N ILE A 121 10.31 -1.34 -11.20
CA ILE A 121 10.88 -0.06 -11.63
C ILE A 121 12.30 0.02 -11.07
N PRO A 122 13.33 -0.15 -11.91
CA PRO A 122 14.71 -0.11 -11.46
C PRO A 122 15.16 1.33 -11.20
N LEU A 123 16.22 1.47 -10.39
CA LEU A 123 16.81 2.77 -10.09
C LEU A 123 17.22 3.56 -11.34
N SER A 124 17.69 2.88 -12.38
CA SER A 124 18.05 3.52 -13.65
C SER A 124 16.89 4.27 -14.30
N SER A 125 15.65 3.79 -14.13
CA SER A 125 14.46 4.41 -14.73
C SER A 125 13.97 5.66 -13.99
N VAL A 126 14.45 5.89 -12.75
CA VAL A 126 14.03 7.03 -11.92
C VAL A 126 15.17 7.96 -11.53
N ALA A 127 16.42 7.61 -11.86
CA ALA A 127 17.62 8.30 -11.40
C ALA A 127 17.64 9.80 -11.74
N HIS A 128 17.08 10.20 -12.87
CA HIS A 128 17.01 11.60 -13.30
C HIS A 128 15.95 12.42 -12.54
N GLY A 129 15.02 11.77 -11.85
CA GLY A 129 14.06 12.40 -10.94
C GLY A 129 14.65 12.74 -9.58
N LYS A 130 15.94 12.43 -9.33
CA LYS A 130 16.56 12.61 -8.02
C LYS A 130 16.49 14.07 -7.57
N ASP A 131 15.99 14.27 -6.34
CA ASP A 131 15.88 15.58 -5.69
C ASP A 131 15.13 16.65 -6.51
N ARG A 132 14.24 16.23 -7.43
CA ARG A 132 13.36 17.11 -8.23
C ARG A 132 12.16 17.65 -7.43
N TRP A 133 12.46 18.22 -6.26
CA TRP A 133 11.50 18.83 -5.35
C TRP A 133 10.83 20.08 -5.94
N ASP A 134 11.48 20.71 -6.93
CA ASP A 134 10.93 21.81 -7.73
C ASP A 134 9.61 21.44 -8.39
N LEU A 135 9.44 20.18 -8.82
CA LEU A 135 8.19 19.70 -9.44
C LEU A 135 6.99 19.75 -8.49
N LEU A 136 7.24 19.71 -7.18
CA LEU A 136 6.20 19.76 -6.16
C LEU A 136 6.02 21.19 -5.59
N GLY A 137 6.71 22.19 -6.16
CA GLY A 137 6.74 23.55 -5.63
C GLY A 137 7.45 23.67 -4.27
N LEU A 138 8.41 22.77 -3.99
CA LEU A 138 9.11 22.71 -2.70
C LEU A 138 10.53 23.27 -2.80
N THR A 139 11.06 23.74 -1.66
CA THR A 139 12.43 24.27 -1.66
C THR A 139 13.49 23.15 -1.81
N PRO A 140 14.55 23.38 -2.63
CA PRO A 140 15.67 22.44 -2.73
C PRO A 140 16.48 22.30 -1.43
N ALA A 141 16.52 23.37 -0.63
CA ALA A 141 17.18 23.36 0.68
C ALA A 141 16.21 22.88 1.76
N LYS A 142 16.57 21.83 2.49
CA LYS A 142 15.81 21.41 3.67
C LYS A 142 16.20 22.26 4.88
N ASP A 143 15.21 22.69 5.63
CA ASP A 143 15.36 23.33 6.93
C ASP A 143 14.92 22.33 8.00
N THR A 144 15.89 21.73 8.67
CA THR A 144 15.64 20.71 9.70
C THR A 144 15.03 21.30 10.97
N THR A 145 14.98 22.62 11.10
CA THR A 145 14.32 23.31 12.22
C THR A 145 12.83 23.51 12.01
N ARG A 146 12.30 23.19 10.81
CA ARG A 146 10.84 23.15 10.53
C ARG A 146 10.16 21.88 11.02
N TYR A 147 10.91 20.97 11.63
CA TYR A 147 10.40 19.80 12.33
C TYR A 147 10.93 19.87 13.75
N THR A 148 10.22 20.57 14.63
CA THR A 148 10.57 20.68 16.05
C THR A 148 9.75 19.68 16.87
N ASP A 149 10.26 19.26 18.03
CA ASP A 149 9.54 18.39 18.98
C ASP A 149 8.15 18.96 19.37
N ASP A 150 7.94 20.26 19.18
CA ASP A 150 6.66 20.95 19.36
C ASP A 150 5.61 20.58 18.29
N ASP A 151 6.00 20.34 17.03
CA ASP A 151 5.07 19.91 15.96
C ASP A 151 4.58 18.47 16.18
N ALA A 152 5.46 17.61 16.73
CA ALA A 152 5.08 16.26 17.14
C ALA A 152 4.13 16.27 18.33
N ALA A 153 4.33 17.21 19.27
CA ALA A 153 3.43 17.41 20.41
C ALA A 153 2.08 17.99 19.97
N GLU A 154 2.06 18.97 19.08
CA GLU A 154 0.83 19.59 18.57
C GLU A 154 0.03 18.62 17.69
N ALA A 155 0.69 17.86 16.81
CA ALA A 155 0.04 16.80 16.03
C ALA A 155 -0.53 15.68 16.92
N GLU A 156 0.15 15.33 18.04
CA GLU A 156 -0.39 14.39 19.01
C GLU A 156 -1.57 14.98 19.79
N GLN A 157 -1.52 16.27 20.16
CA GLN A 157 -2.65 16.96 20.79
C GLN A 157 -3.86 17.04 19.86
N GLU A 158 -3.65 17.32 18.57
CA GLU A 158 -4.72 17.38 17.58
C GLU A 158 -5.30 15.99 17.29
N ARG A 159 -4.45 14.95 17.25
CA ARG A 159 -4.87 13.54 17.14
C ARG A 159 -5.67 13.11 18.37
N LEU A 160 -5.24 13.50 19.57
CA LEU A 160 -5.97 13.26 20.83
C LEU A 160 -7.29 14.03 20.88
N ALA A 161 -7.34 15.27 20.39
CA ALA A 161 -8.56 16.07 20.29
C ALA A 161 -9.56 15.45 19.32
N ARG A 162 -9.09 14.99 18.15
CA ARG A 162 -9.91 14.31 17.14
C ARG A 162 -10.42 12.95 17.64
N ASN A 163 -9.61 12.20 18.39
CA ASN A 163 -10.01 10.96 19.04
C ASN A 163 -11.02 11.18 20.18
N ARG A 164 -10.88 12.26 20.97
CA ARG A 164 -11.88 12.66 21.98
C ARG A 164 -13.19 13.10 21.33
N ALA A 165 -13.15 13.85 20.23
CA ALA A 165 -14.34 14.23 19.47
C ALA A 165 -15.05 13.00 18.86
N ARG A 166 -14.29 12.03 18.34
CA ARG A 166 -14.82 10.73 17.87
C ARG A 166 -15.39 9.88 19.01
N LYS A 167 -14.78 9.89 20.20
CA LYS A 167 -15.30 9.17 21.37
C LYS A 167 -16.56 9.83 21.95
N ALA A 168 -16.66 11.15 21.90
CA ALA A 168 -17.86 11.90 22.29
C ALA A 168 -19.02 11.68 21.31
N SER A 169 -18.76 11.65 19.99
CA SER A 169 -19.78 11.32 18.99
C SER A 169 -20.17 9.84 18.97
N ALA A 170 -19.24 8.93 19.29
CA ALA A 170 -19.53 7.52 19.55
C ALA A 170 -20.35 7.33 20.83
N SER A 171 -20.07 8.08 21.91
CA SER A 171 -20.85 8.05 23.15
C SER A 171 -22.26 8.62 22.99
N GLY A 172 -22.46 9.57 22.06
CA GLY A 172 -23.78 10.05 21.67
C GLY A 172 -24.57 9.03 20.85
N LYS A 173 -23.89 8.22 20.04
CA LYS A 173 -24.50 7.11 19.27
C LYS A 173 -24.71 5.83 20.11
N ALA A 174 -23.99 5.68 21.22
CA ALA A 174 -24.05 4.52 22.12
C ALA A 174 -25.19 4.58 23.17
N ARG A 175 -26.01 5.64 23.22
CA ARG A 175 -27.14 5.69 24.17
C ARG A 175 -28.41 4.96 23.67
N GLY A 176 -28.27 4.13 22.63
CA GLY A 176 -29.36 3.35 22.06
C GLY A 176 -28.85 2.20 21.20
N ALA A 177 -27.99 1.33 21.73
CA ALA A 177 -27.81 -0.01 21.19
C ALA A 177 -27.30 -0.91 22.32
N ALA A 178 -28.07 -1.95 22.60
CA ALA A 178 -27.85 -2.93 23.66
C ALA A 178 -26.49 -3.63 23.53
N GLU A 179 -26.00 -4.15 24.67
CA GLU A 179 -24.80 -4.98 24.80
C GLU A 179 -24.70 -6.05 23.71
N PRO A 180 -23.54 -6.22 23.03
CA PRO A 180 -23.34 -7.38 22.19
C PRO A 180 -22.89 -8.56 23.05
N GLU A 181 -23.73 -9.58 23.09
CA GLU A 181 -23.30 -10.95 23.40
C GLU A 181 -22.14 -11.34 22.47
N VAL A 182 -21.09 -11.92 23.07
CA VAL A 182 -19.94 -12.48 22.35
C VAL A 182 -20.42 -13.74 21.63
N ALA A 183 -20.80 -13.59 20.37
CA ALA A 183 -20.89 -14.72 19.45
C ALA A 183 -19.46 -15.07 19.00
N GLU A 184 -18.95 -16.21 19.47
CA GLU A 184 -17.72 -16.80 18.92
C GLU A 184 -17.94 -17.05 17.42
N ASP A 185 -17.28 -16.28 16.55
CA ASP A 185 -17.27 -16.55 15.11
C ASP A 185 -16.42 -17.82 14.90
N PRO A 186 -17.00 -18.96 14.50
CA PRO A 186 -16.30 -20.25 14.42
C PRO A 186 -15.27 -20.32 13.27
N ARG A 187 -15.11 -19.22 12.51
CA ARG A 187 -14.21 -19.13 11.37
C ARG A 187 -12.78 -18.85 11.84
N LEU A 188 -11.86 -19.70 11.40
CA LEU A 188 -10.45 -19.66 11.74
C LEU A 188 -9.75 -18.51 11.00
N PRO A 189 -9.06 -17.59 11.70
CA PRO A 189 -8.27 -16.56 11.04
C PRO A 189 -7.01 -17.18 10.43
N VAL A 190 -6.76 -16.87 9.16
CA VAL A 190 -5.62 -17.40 8.40
C VAL A 190 -4.83 -16.29 7.74
N LEU A 191 -3.54 -16.52 7.53
CA LEU A 191 -2.63 -15.63 6.82
C LEU A 191 -1.76 -16.42 5.83
N ALA A 192 -1.30 -15.75 4.79
CA ALA A 192 -0.30 -16.25 3.87
C ALA A 192 0.69 -15.13 3.54
N ASP A 193 1.98 -15.47 3.52
CA ASP A 193 3.04 -14.59 3.01
C ASP A 193 3.46 -15.12 1.64
N TRP A 194 3.15 -14.37 0.58
CA TRP A 194 3.45 -14.77 -0.79
C TRP A 194 4.00 -13.60 -1.58
N ASP A 195 5.19 -13.79 -2.17
CA ASP A 195 5.87 -12.78 -3.00
C ASP A 195 5.98 -11.39 -2.32
N GLY A 196 6.27 -11.39 -1.01
CA GLY A 196 6.39 -10.17 -0.21
C GLY A 196 5.06 -9.56 0.27
N TYR A 197 3.92 -10.15 -0.06
CA TYR A 197 2.60 -9.72 0.41
C TYR A 197 2.08 -10.62 1.53
N ARG A 198 1.56 -9.99 2.59
CA ARG A 198 0.77 -10.69 3.62
C ARG A 198 -0.71 -10.57 3.30
N VAL A 199 -1.35 -11.71 3.06
CA VAL A 199 -2.79 -11.82 2.81
C VAL A 199 -3.45 -12.42 4.03
N LYS A 200 -4.58 -11.86 4.47
CA LYS A 200 -5.36 -12.36 5.60
C LYS A 200 -6.73 -12.83 5.15
N GLY A 201 -7.21 -13.90 5.75
CA GLY A 201 -8.52 -14.46 5.49
C GLY A 201 -9.19 -15.05 6.72
N ARG A 202 -10.44 -15.47 6.52
CA ARG A 202 -11.21 -16.26 7.47
C ARG A 202 -11.65 -17.53 6.76
N PHE A 203 -11.26 -18.68 7.33
CA PHE A 203 -11.62 -20.00 6.85
C PHE A 203 -12.75 -20.56 7.70
N ASP A 204 -13.82 -21.01 7.06
CA ASP A 204 -14.93 -21.70 7.72
C ASP A 204 -14.73 -23.22 7.66
N PRO A 205 -14.43 -23.90 8.79
CA PRO A 205 -14.23 -25.34 8.80
C PRO A 205 -15.51 -26.14 8.52
N ALA A 206 -16.70 -25.57 8.72
CA ALA A 206 -17.96 -26.25 8.47
C ALA A 206 -18.31 -26.27 6.97
N THR A 207 -17.97 -25.21 6.25
CA THR A 207 -18.32 -25.05 4.82
C THR A 207 -17.13 -25.16 3.87
N GLY A 208 -15.90 -25.10 4.37
CA GLY A 208 -14.66 -25.06 3.59
C GLY A 208 -14.36 -23.69 2.97
N VAL A 209 -15.28 -22.72 3.10
CA VAL A 209 -15.16 -21.41 2.42
C VAL A 209 -14.05 -20.58 3.04
N LEU A 210 -13.24 -19.95 2.19
CA LEU A 210 -12.22 -18.99 2.60
C LEU A 210 -12.55 -17.59 2.06
N GLU A 211 -12.71 -16.64 2.97
CA GLU A 211 -12.93 -15.22 2.67
C GLU A 211 -11.64 -14.43 2.88
N ILE A 212 -11.23 -13.63 1.90
CA ILE A 212 -10.09 -12.72 2.07
C ILE A 212 -10.58 -11.47 2.81
N THR A 213 -9.98 -11.19 3.95
CA THR A 213 -10.37 -10.08 4.84
C THR A 213 -9.38 -8.94 4.84
N ALA A 214 -8.16 -9.14 4.36
CA ALA A 214 -7.22 -8.06 4.07
C ALA A 214 -6.17 -8.50 3.03
N GLY A 215 -5.82 -7.59 2.13
CA GLY A 215 -4.80 -7.81 1.10
C GLY A 215 -5.41 -7.97 -0.31
N PRO A 216 -4.62 -8.45 -1.29
CA PRO A 216 -5.10 -8.74 -2.63
C PRO A 216 -6.38 -9.57 -2.59
N MET A 217 -7.41 -9.15 -3.33
CA MET A 217 -8.70 -9.83 -3.42
C MET A 217 -9.60 -9.71 -2.17
N GLU A 218 -9.39 -8.69 -1.32
CA GLU A 218 -10.23 -8.39 -0.15
C GLU A 218 -11.74 -8.38 -0.47
N GLY A 219 -12.53 -8.98 0.42
CA GLY A 219 -13.98 -9.15 0.28
C GLY A 219 -14.39 -10.31 -0.62
N ARG A 220 -13.45 -10.96 -1.33
CA ARG A 220 -13.75 -12.13 -2.16
C ARG A 220 -13.84 -13.39 -1.30
N ARG A 221 -14.79 -14.24 -1.67
CA ARG A 221 -14.99 -15.56 -1.10
C ARG A 221 -14.64 -16.64 -2.11
N PHE A 222 -13.98 -17.67 -1.64
CA PHE A 222 -13.56 -18.82 -2.42
C PHE A 222 -14.16 -20.09 -1.82
N PRO A 223 -14.51 -21.07 -2.66
CA PRO A 223 -15.16 -22.29 -2.21
C PRO A 223 -14.27 -23.15 -1.32
N ASP A 224 -12.95 -23.03 -1.46
CA ASP A 224 -11.97 -23.77 -0.67
C ASP A 224 -10.61 -23.03 -0.57
N PRO A 225 -9.73 -23.41 0.38
CA PRO A 225 -8.44 -22.75 0.57
C PRO A 225 -7.46 -22.90 -0.60
N THR A 226 -7.54 -23.99 -1.36
CA THR A 226 -6.66 -24.23 -2.51
C THR A 226 -7.03 -23.33 -3.67
N THR A 227 -8.33 -23.19 -3.96
CA THR A 227 -8.84 -22.23 -4.94
C THR A 227 -8.48 -20.81 -4.54
N ALA A 228 -8.56 -20.47 -3.24
CA ALA A 228 -8.12 -19.16 -2.75
C ALA A 228 -6.61 -18.95 -2.92
N ALA A 229 -5.79 -19.96 -2.60
CA ALA A 229 -4.32 -19.89 -2.72
C ALA A 229 -3.89 -19.71 -4.17
N VAL A 230 -4.42 -20.53 -5.08
CA VAL A 230 -4.17 -20.42 -6.53
C VAL A 230 -4.59 -19.05 -7.05
N ALA A 231 -5.77 -18.57 -6.66
CA ALA A 231 -6.27 -17.27 -7.10
C ALA A 231 -5.40 -16.11 -6.60
N VAL A 232 -4.98 -16.14 -5.33
CA VAL A 232 -4.11 -15.13 -4.73
C VAL A 232 -2.70 -15.19 -5.33
N ALA A 233 -2.12 -16.38 -5.44
CA ALA A 233 -0.78 -16.58 -6.00
C ALA A 233 -0.73 -16.14 -7.47
N SER A 234 -1.70 -16.57 -8.28
CA SER A 234 -1.80 -16.18 -9.70
C SER A 234 -2.07 -14.69 -9.88
N TYR A 235 -2.85 -14.09 -8.96
CA TYR A 235 -3.09 -12.65 -8.97
C TYR A 235 -1.82 -11.85 -8.64
N LEU A 236 -0.99 -12.36 -7.72
CA LEU A 236 0.24 -11.71 -7.29
C LEU A 236 1.39 -11.90 -8.28
N SER A 237 1.62 -13.12 -8.78
CA SER A 237 2.68 -13.40 -9.76
C SER A 237 2.33 -12.90 -11.16
N GLY A 238 1.05 -12.90 -11.51
CA GLY A 238 0.56 -12.56 -12.83
C GLY A 238 0.66 -13.70 -13.85
N ASP A 239 1.03 -14.90 -13.42
CA ASP A 239 0.98 -16.16 -14.18
C ASP A 239 0.01 -17.15 -13.51
N VAL A 240 -0.30 -18.28 -14.17
CA VAL A 240 -1.15 -19.31 -13.57
C VAL A 240 -0.30 -20.13 -12.59
N GLU A 241 -0.54 -19.94 -11.30
CA GLU A 241 0.15 -20.65 -10.23
C GLU A 241 -0.63 -21.90 -9.80
N SER A 242 0.10 -22.93 -9.37
CA SER A 242 -0.47 -24.08 -8.68
C SER A 242 0.02 -24.08 -7.24
N CYS A 243 -0.89 -23.88 -6.30
CA CYS A 243 -0.58 -23.82 -4.87
C CYS A 243 -1.49 -24.77 -4.08
N ASP A 244 -0.91 -25.44 -3.09
CA ASP A 244 -1.67 -26.23 -2.11
C ASP A 244 -2.18 -25.30 -1.00
N GLY A 245 -3.51 -25.18 -0.86
CA GLY A 245 -4.13 -24.31 0.15
C GLY A 245 -3.82 -24.70 1.60
N GLY A 246 -3.59 -25.98 1.88
CA GLY A 246 -3.23 -26.46 3.21
C GLY A 246 -1.82 -26.02 3.64
N MET A 247 -0.91 -25.85 2.69
CA MET A 247 0.45 -25.36 2.95
C MET A 247 0.59 -23.84 2.80
N PHE A 248 -0.21 -23.25 1.90
CA PHE A 248 -0.18 -21.82 1.59
C PHE A 248 -0.74 -20.98 2.73
N TRP A 249 -1.87 -21.40 3.32
CA TRP A 249 -2.52 -20.70 4.42
C TRP A 249 -2.01 -21.22 5.76
N ARG A 250 -1.77 -20.31 6.70
CA ARG A 250 -1.35 -20.58 8.09
C ARG A 250 -2.33 -19.94 9.05
N LEU A 251 -2.55 -20.53 10.22
CA LEU A 251 -3.38 -19.91 11.25
C LEU A 251 -2.73 -18.61 11.75
N ASP A 252 -3.52 -17.55 11.93
CA ASP A 252 -3.08 -16.30 12.58
C ASP A 252 -3.02 -16.49 14.11
N GLN A 253 -2.12 -17.37 14.54
CA GLN A 253 -1.86 -17.76 15.92
C GLN A 253 -0.35 -17.79 16.17
N PRO A 254 0.10 -17.71 17.44
CA PRO A 254 1.52 -17.61 17.78
C PRO A 254 2.39 -18.73 17.20
N GLU A 255 1.82 -19.93 17.03
CA GLU A 255 2.54 -21.11 16.55
C GLU A 255 2.52 -21.27 15.02
N SER A 256 1.85 -20.36 14.29
CA SER A 256 1.80 -20.30 12.82
C SER A 256 1.74 -21.69 12.15
N THR A 257 0.73 -22.48 12.49
CA THR A 257 0.57 -23.84 11.94
C THR A 257 -0.03 -23.77 10.53
N PRO A 258 0.48 -24.54 9.55
CA PRO A 258 -0.17 -24.69 8.24
C PRO A 258 -1.62 -25.17 8.40
N LEU A 259 -2.54 -24.59 7.64
CA LEU A 259 -3.97 -24.89 7.72
C LEU A 259 -4.23 -26.39 7.50
N GLY A 260 -3.52 -27.02 6.57
CA GLY A 260 -3.65 -28.45 6.27
C GLY A 260 -3.29 -29.35 7.46
N ALA A 261 -2.38 -28.93 8.33
CA ALA A 261 -2.02 -29.67 9.54
C ALA A 261 -3.06 -29.53 10.67
N HIS A 262 -3.90 -28.48 10.63
CA HIS A 262 -5.03 -28.34 11.54
C HIS A 262 -6.26 -29.15 11.07
N LEU A 263 -6.43 -29.32 9.76
CA LEU A 263 -7.59 -30.02 9.18
C LEU A 263 -7.40 -31.54 9.07
N ALA A 264 -6.20 -32.06 9.37
CA ALA A 264 -5.83 -33.47 9.31
C ALA A 264 -6.20 -34.27 10.57
#